data_AF-A0A0Q8WV42-F1
#
_entry.id   AF-A0A0Q8WV42-F1
#
_cell.length_a   1.000
_cell.length_b   1.000
_cell.length_c   1.000
_cell.angle_alpha   90.00
_cell.angle_beta   90.00
_cell.angle_gamma   90.00
#
_symmetry.space_group_name_H-M   'P 1'
#
loop_
_entity.id
_entity.type
_entity.pdbx_description
1 polymer ?
#
loop_
_entity_poly.entity_id
_entity_poly.type
_entity_poly.pdbx_seq_one_letter_code
_entity_poly.pdbx_strand_id
1 'polypeptide(L)'
;MAHTMRVRRAFARTTLRATRWRLVGDVPEAGILVGAPHTSQWDWVAMLMIAWANGVRPRVLVADRYFKGVVGWILRQTGGIPLDRSSPGATIRALLAAAQGDDAFQLVIAAEGTRSKGEYWKPGFYRISQQTGLPISLGFVDGPSRTLGMGPTFHPTGDVRADMDMVRAFYADKHGVRPENRTEPRLREEDVALGD
;
A
#
# COMPACT_ATOMS: atom_id res chain seq x y z
N MET A 1 10.81 20.08 8.85
CA MET A 1 10.08 19.04 8.09
C MET A 1 9.44 19.57 6.80
N ALA A 2 8.76 20.73 6.80
CA ALA A 2 8.09 21.28 5.62
C ALA A 2 9.02 21.54 4.41
N HIS A 3 10.24 22.06 4.64
CA HIS A 3 11.21 22.31 3.57
C HIS A 3 11.64 21.03 2.84
N THR A 4 11.96 19.97 3.60
CA THR A 4 12.29 18.65 3.05
C THR A 4 11.16 18.05 2.23
N MET A 5 9.90 18.24 2.65
CA MET A 5 8.74 17.74 1.91
C MET A 5 8.51 18.51 0.60
N ARG A 6 8.76 19.83 0.56
CA ARG A 6 8.71 20.60 -0.69
C ARG A 6 9.75 20.11 -1.70
N VAL A 7 10.97 19.83 -1.26
CA VAL A 7 12.04 19.27 -2.11
C VAL A 7 11.66 17.88 -2.62
N ARG A 8 11.19 16.99 -1.73
CA ARG A 8 10.73 15.63 -2.12
C ARG A 8 9.58 15.68 -3.11
N ARG A 9 8.63 16.59 -2.91
CA ARG A 9 7.49 16.80 -3.82
C ARG A 9 7.94 17.28 -5.20
N ALA A 10 8.84 18.26 -5.25
CA ALA A 10 9.40 18.75 -6.50
C ALA A 10 10.17 17.63 -7.23
N PHE A 11 11.05 16.92 -6.51
CA PHE A 11 11.77 15.77 -7.04
C PHE A 11 10.81 14.71 -7.60
N ALA A 12 9.77 14.36 -6.86
CA ALA A 12 8.81 13.34 -7.29
C ALA A 12 8.07 13.76 -8.57
N ARG A 13 7.58 15.00 -8.64
CA ARG A 13 6.85 15.51 -9.81
C ARG A 13 7.75 15.66 -11.03
N THR A 14 9.00 16.10 -10.87
CA THR A 14 9.98 16.20 -11.96
C THR A 14 10.38 14.81 -12.46
N THR A 15 10.76 13.94 -11.51
CA THR A 15 10.62 12.47 -11.51
C THR A 15 9.75 11.86 -12.60
N LEU A 16 8.45 11.93 -12.29
CA LEU A 16 7.37 11.35 -13.06
C LEU A 16 7.24 12.01 -14.43
N ARG A 17 7.38 13.34 -14.52
CA ARG A 17 7.33 14.06 -15.81
C ARG A 17 8.46 13.64 -16.75
N ALA A 18 9.69 13.55 -16.26
CA ALA A 18 10.85 13.17 -17.05
C ALA A 18 10.77 11.72 -17.55
N THR A 19 10.25 10.82 -16.72
CA THR A 19 10.06 9.41 -17.05
C THR A 19 8.73 9.11 -17.77
N ARG A 20 7.92 10.15 -18.02
CA ARG A 20 6.59 10.09 -18.66
C ARG A 20 5.57 9.24 -17.90
N TRP A 21 5.73 9.12 -16.59
CA TRP A 21 4.74 8.53 -15.71
C TRP A 21 3.69 9.57 -15.30
N ARG A 22 2.42 9.16 -15.28
CA ARG A 22 1.31 10.02 -14.85
C ARG A 22 0.81 9.57 -13.49
N LEU A 23 0.75 10.53 -12.56
CA LEU A 23 0.09 10.34 -11.28
C LEU A 23 -1.42 10.59 -11.46
N VAL A 24 -2.25 9.66 -11.01
CA VAL A 24 -3.72 9.74 -11.07
C VAL A 24 -4.36 9.44 -9.73
N GLY A 25 -5.56 9.99 -9.52
CA GLY A 25 -6.30 9.87 -8.27
C GLY A 25 -5.75 10.73 -7.14
N ASP A 26 -6.58 10.89 -6.10
CA ASP A 26 -6.23 11.66 -4.91
C ASP A 26 -5.70 10.74 -3.82
N VAL A 27 -4.66 11.20 -3.13
CA VAL A 27 -4.07 10.47 -2.01
C VAL A 27 -4.81 10.86 -0.73
N PRO A 28 -5.50 9.93 -0.06
CA PRO A 28 -6.24 10.24 1.16
C PRO A 28 -5.28 10.61 2.29
N GLU A 29 -5.65 11.58 3.11
CA GLU A 29 -4.77 12.08 4.18
C GLU A 29 -4.47 11.02 5.25
N ALA A 30 -5.45 10.15 5.52
CA ALA A 30 -5.33 9.04 6.46
C ALA A 30 -6.05 7.78 5.97
N GLY A 31 -5.54 6.61 6.37
CA GLY A 31 -6.15 5.32 6.06
C GLY A 31 -5.14 4.20 5.82
N ILE A 32 -5.67 3.05 5.39
CA ILE A 32 -4.89 1.90 4.98
C ILE A 32 -4.70 1.96 3.47
N LEU A 33 -3.45 1.98 3.02
CA LEU A 33 -3.12 1.99 1.60
C LEU A 33 -2.71 0.58 1.18
N VAL A 34 -3.51 -0.08 0.35
CA VAL A 34 -3.16 -1.37 -0.23
C VAL A 34 -2.43 -1.14 -1.54
N GLY A 35 -1.12 -1.34 -1.56
CA GLY A 35 -0.32 -1.23 -2.78
C GLY A 35 -0.29 -2.55 -3.54
N ALA A 36 -0.90 -2.61 -4.72
CA ALA A 36 -0.84 -3.77 -5.61
C ALA A 36 -0.85 -3.34 -7.08
N PRO A 37 -0.35 -4.15 -8.03
CA PRO A 37 0.36 -5.41 -7.86
C PRO A 37 1.79 -5.22 -7.29
N HIS A 38 2.24 -6.11 -6.40
CA HIS A 38 3.56 -6.07 -5.74
C HIS A 38 4.58 -6.99 -6.45
N THR A 39 4.84 -6.66 -7.70
CA THR A 39 5.62 -7.47 -8.65
C THR A 39 7.15 -7.25 -8.59
N SER A 40 7.63 -6.20 -7.91
CA SER A 40 9.03 -5.75 -7.91
C SER A 40 9.39 -4.85 -6.70
N GLN A 41 10.70 -4.71 -6.40
CA GLN A 41 11.16 -3.66 -5.46
C GLN A 41 10.87 -2.25 -5.99
N TRP A 42 10.66 -2.10 -7.31
CA TRP A 42 10.29 -0.82 -7.90
C TRP A 42 8.90 -0.35 -7.49
N ASP A 43 8.02 -1.25 -7.06
CA ASP A 43 6.70 -0.87 -6.55
C ASP A 43 6.82 -0.08 -5.25
N TRP A 44 7.83 -0.38 -4.42
CA TRP A 44 8.18 0.44 -3.26
C TRP A 44 8.55 1.86 -3.67
N VAL A 45 9.43 2.00 -4.66
CA VAL A 45 9.87 3.31 -5.16
C VAL A 45 8.67 4.05 -5.76
N ALA A 46 7.81 3.38 -6.50
CA ALA A 46 6.59 3.96 -7.05
C ALA A 46 5.65 4.49 -5.95
N MET A 47 5.42 3.72 -4.87
CA MET A 47 4.62 4.17 -3.73
C MET A 47 5.24 5.38 -3.01
N LEU A 48 6.57 5.41 -2.85
CA LEU A 48 7.25 6.60 -2.32
C LEU A 48 7.05 7.82 -3.23
N MET A 49 7.11 7.63 -4.55
CA MET A 49 6.91 8.70 -5.53
C MET A 49 5.47 9.24 -5.51
N ILE A 50 4.47 8.36 -5.35
CA ILE A 50 3.06 8.76 -5.14
C ILE A 50 2.96 9.62 -3.88
N ALA A 51 3.44 9.14 -2.74
CA ALA A 51 3.33 9.85 -1.47
C ALA A 51 4.03 11.21 -1.52
N TRP A 52 5.28 11.25 -2.02
CA TRP A 52 6.03 12.50 -2.12
C TRP A 52 5.42 13.50 -3.09
N ALA A 53 4.91 13.07 -4.25
CA ALA A 53 4.26 13.95 -5.22
C ALA A 53 2.99 14.63 -4.63
N ASN A 54 2.35 13.96 -3.67
CA ASN A 54 1.20 14.46 -2.91
C ASN A 54 1.60 15.17 -1.61
N GLY A 55 2.89 15.26 -1.29
CA GLY A 55 3.37 15.94 -0.09
C GLY A 55 3.15 15.17 1.20
N VAL A 56 2.86 13.87 1.12
CA VAL A 56 2.62 12.99 2.27
C VAL A 56 3.89 12.21 2.61
N ARG A 57 4.13 11.99 3.92
CA ARG A 57 5.17 11.08 4.40
C ARG A 57 4.56 9.70 4.62
N PRO A 58 4.84 8.70 3.78
CA PRO A 58 4.22 7.39 3.93
C PRO A 58 4.76 6.68 5.16
N ARG A 59 3.93 5.86 5.81
CA ARG A 59 4.32 4.94 6.88
C ARG A 59 4.11 3.52 6.38
N VAL A 60 5.20 2.87 5.97
CA VAL A 60 5.11 1.60 5.25
C VAL A 60 5.66 0.47 6.11
N LEU A 61 4.87 -0.59 6.28
CA LEU A 61 5.31 -1.79 7.00
C LEU A 61 6.28 -2.61 6.13
N VAL A 62 7.48 -2.85 6.66
CA VAL A 62 8.51 -3.65 6.00
C VAL A 62 9.02 -4.71 6.95
N ALA A 63 9.30 -5.92 6.47
CA ALA A 63 9.85 -6.97 7.32
C ALA A 63 11.12 -6.48 8.03
N ASP A 64 11.15 -6.65 9.35
CA ASP A 64 12.23 -6.26 10.27
C ASP A 64 13.64 -6.63 9.77
N ARG A 65 13.80 -7.79 9.12
CA ARG A 65 15.08 -8.26 8.59
C ARG A 65 15.75 -7.32 7.59
N TYR A 66 14.99 -6.44 6.92
CA TYR A 66 15.52 -5.45 5.99
C TYR A 66 16.09 -4.21 6.69
N PHE A 67 15.88 -4.05 8.00
CA PHE A 67 16.34 -2.89 8.77
C PHE A 67 17.78 -2.98 9.26
N LYS A 68 18.66 -3.61 8.47
CA LYS A 68 20.09 -3.78 8.76
C LYS A 68 20.96 -2.90 7.86
N GLY A 69 22.06 -2.39 8.40
CA GLY A 69 23.05 -1.57 7.67
C GLY A 69 22.47 -0.33 6.99
N VAL A 70 23.07 0.06 5.87
CA VAL A 70 22.67 1.26 5.09
C VAL A 70 21.22 1.17 4.59
N VAL A 71 20.77 -0.01 4.18
CA VAL A 71 19.40 -0.24 3.73
C VAL A 71 18.40 0.11 4.84
N GLY A 72 18.66 -0.36 6.07
CA GLY A 72 17.83 -0.04 7.21
C GLY A 72 17.79 1.45 7.55
N TRP A 73 18.87 2.19 7.32
CA TRP A 73 18.88 3.64 7.49
C TRP A 73 17.99 4.33 6.43
N ILE A 74 18.11 3.95 5.16
CA ILE A 74 17.27 4.48 4.06
C ILE A 74 15.79 4.23 4.32
N LEU A 75 15.43 3.00 4.74
CA LEU A 75 14.05 2.65 5.05
C LEU A 75 13.47 3.57 6.13
N ARG A 76 14.19 3.81 7.23
CA ARG A 76 13.74 4.72 8.30
C ARG A 76 13.58 6.16 7.80
N GLN A 77 14.52 6.65 6.98
CA GLN A 77 14.47 8.02 6.42
C GLN A 77 13.32 8.25 5.43
N THR A 78 12.88 7.18 4.78
CA THR A 78 11.81 7.21 3.77
C THR A 78 10.43 6.85 4.33
N GLY A 79 10.33 6.45 5.62
CA GLY A 79 9.07 6.17 6.30
C GLY A 79 8.75 4.68 6.50
N GLY A 80 9.73 3.80 6.26
CA GLY A 80 9.64 2.38 6.56
C GLY A 80 9.60 2.13 8.07
N ILE A 81 8.68 1.27 8.47
CA ILE A 81 8.47 0.81 9.85
C ILE A 81 8.72 -0.70 9.89
N PRO A 82 9.57 -1.19 10.82
CA PRO A 82 9.81 -2.62 10.97
C PRO A 82 8.53 -3.34 11.42
N LEU A 83 8.12 -4.33 10.65
CA LEU A 83 7.04 -5.26 10.95
C LEU A 83 7.64 -6.54 11.51
N ASP A 84 7.30 -6.82 12.76
CA ASP A 84 7.48 -8.14 13.33
C ASP A 84 6.39 -9.08 12.78
N ARG A 85 6.80 -10.05 11.96
CA ARG A 85 5.88 -11.02 11.36
C ARG A 85 5.38 -12.08 12.35
N SER A 86 6.01 -12.21 13.51
CA SER A 86 5.54 -13.08 14.59
C SER A 86 4.33 -12.49 15.31
N SER A 87 4.21 -11.16 15.34
CA SER A 87 3.11 -10.44 16.00
C SER A 87 2.64 -9.20 15.21
N PRO A 88 2.19 -9.37 13.95
CA PRO A 88 1.88 -8.24 13.07
C PRO A 88 0.78 -7.34 13.63
N GLY A 89 -0.23 -7.93 14.28
CA GLY A 89 -1.34 -7.19 14.88
C GLY A 89 -0.92 -6.27 16.03
N ALA A 90 0.07 -6.67 16.83
CA ALA A 90 0.58 -5.83 17.92
C ALA A 90 1.35 -4.62 17.37
N THR A 91 2.18 -4.82 16.34
CA THR A 91 2.88 -3.72 15.66
C THR A 91 1.89 -2.72 15.08
N ILE A 92 0.84 -3.19 14.41
CA ILE A 92 -0.16 -2.31 13.80
C ILE A 92 -0.92 -1.51 14.86
N ARG A 93 -1.38 -2.14 15.95
CA ARG A 93 -2.05 -1.44 17.06
C ARG A 93 -1.17 -0.36 17.68
N ALA A 94 0.12 -0.66 17.90
CA ALA A 94 1.07 0.33 18.42
C ALA A 94 1.23 1.52 17.48
N LEU A 95 1.25 1.29 16.16
CA LEU A 95 1.34 2.37 15.17
C LEU A 95 0.09 3.24 15.15
N LEU A 96 -1.08 2.64 15.26
CA LEU A 96 -2.35 3.37 15.30
C LEU A 96 -2.48 4.17 16.59
N ALA A 97 -2.07 3.62 17.73
CA ALA A 97 -2.02 4.35 18.99
C ALA A 97 -1.05 5.55 18.90
N ALA A 98 0.11 5.38 18.25
CA ALA A 98 1.05 6.47 18.00
C ALA A 98 0.55 7.48 16.94
N ALA A 99 -0.47 7.13 16.16
CA ALA A 99 -1.05 7.98 15.12
C ALA A 99 -2.22 8.83 15.60
N GLN A 100 -2.81 8.53 16.76
CA GLN A 100 -3.96 9.26 17.34
C GLN A 100 -3.69 10.76 17.60
N GLY A 101 -2.45 11.25 17.45
CA GLY A 101 -2.08 12.66 17.54
C GLY A 101 -1.55 13.28 16.24
N ASP A 102 -1.55 12.57 15.11
CA ASP A 102 -1.09 13.05 13.80
C ASP A 102 -2.26 13.00 12.78
N ASP A 103 -2.65 14.15 12.22
CA ASP A 103 -3.77 14.25 11.25
C ASP A 103 -3.52 13.53 9.91
N ALA A 104 -2.30 13.04 9.65
CA ALA A 104 -1.94 12.37 8.41
C ALA A 104 -1.23 11.03 8.67
N PHE A 105 -1.99 9.93 8.69
CA PHE A 105 -1.46 8.57 8.88
C PHE A 105 -1.88 7.63 7.76
N GLN A 106 -0.93 7.26 6.90
CA GLN A 106 -1.14 6.27 5.85
C GLN A 106 -0.36 4.99 6.16
N LEU A 107 -1.09 3.91 6.43
CA LEU A 107 -0.50 2.59 6.63
C LEU A 107 -0.43 1.84 5.30
N VAL A 108 0.74 1.81 4.69
CA VAL A 108 0.91 1.09 3.42
C VAL A 108 1.15 -0.40 3.68
N ILE A 109 0.32 -1.25 3.07
CA ILE A 109 0.34 -2.71 3.19
C ILE A 109 0.37 -3.33 1.79
N ALA A 110 1.28 -4.28 1.58
CA ALA A 110 1.24 -5.17 0.42
C ALA A 110 0.31 -6.35 0.73
N ALA A 111 -0.90 -6.36 0.18
CA ALA A 111 -1.88 -7.40 0.46
C ALA A 111 -1.41 -8.79 0.00
N GLU A 112 -0.57 -8.87 -1.03
CA GLU A 112 0.00 -10.14 -1.50
C GLU A 112 0.95 -10.79 -0.47
N GLY A 113 1.56 -10.01 0.44
CA GLY A 113 2.48 -10.49 1.48
C GLY A 113 3.85 -11.00 0.97
N THR A 114 3.96 -11.29 -0.33
CA THR A 114 5.19 -11.66 -1.05
C THR A 114 5.20 -11.04 -2.44
N ARG A 115 6.38 -10.99 -3.08
CA ARG A 115 6.54 -10.51 -4.48
C ARG A 115 6.41 -11.62 -5.52
N SER A 116 6.43 -12.87 -5.08
CA SER A 116 6.16 -14.04 -5.88
C SER A 116 4.65 -14.25 -6.00
N LYS A 117 4.20 -14.73 -7.17
CA LYS A 117 2.81 -15.08 -7.41
C LYS A 117 2.27 -16.00 -6.33
N GLY A 118 1.20 -15.57 -5.67
CA GLY A 118 0.44 -16.37 -4.71
C GLY A 118 -0.88 -16.86 -5.29
N GLU A 119 -1.63 -17.59 -4.47
CA GLU A 119 -3.02 -17.96 -4.77
C GLU A 119 -4.01 -17.02 -4.06
N TYR A 120 -3.63 -16.48 -2.89
CA TYR A 120 -4.47 -15.60 -2.09
C TYR A 120 -3.67 -14.42 -1.53
N TRP A 121 -4.33 -13.28 -1.45
CA TRP A 121 -3.93 -12.14 -0.63
C TRP A 121 -4.06 -12.47 0.86
N LYS A 122 -3.30 -11.73 1.68
CA LYS A 122 -3.35 -11.77 3.12
C LYS A 122 -4.45 -10.83 3.61
N PRO A 123 -5.33 -11.26 4.53
CA PRO A 123 -6.49 -10.48 5.01
C PRO A 123 -6.13 -9.34 5.96
N GLY A 124 -4.82 -9.07 6.18
CA GLY A 124 -4.35 -8.13 7.18
C GLY A 124 -4.96 -6.73 7.01
N PHE A 125 -4.93 -6.18 5.79
CA PHE A 125 -5.50 -4.86 5.50
C PHE A 125 -7.00 -4.78 5.86
N TYR A 126 -7.76 -5.82 5.51
CA TYR A 126 -9.20 -5.91 5.76
C TYR A 126 -9.51 -6.00 7.24
N ARG A 127 -8.82 -6.89 7.97
CA ARG A 127 -8.99 -7.05 9.43
C ARG A 127 -8.61 -5.77 10.20
N ILE A 128 -7.55 -5.07 9.77
CA ILE A 128 -7.15 -3.81 10.41
C ILE A 128 -8.23 -2.76 10.18
N SER A 129 -8.76 -2.64 8.97
CA SER A 129 -9.84 -1.68 8.67
C SER A 129 -11.07 -1.96 9.55
N GLN A 130 -11.51 -3.21 9.65
CA GLN A 130 -12.62 -3.59 10.53
C GLN A 130 -12.36 -3.28 12.02
N GLN A 131 -11.13 -3.49 12.50
CA GLN A 131 -10.77 -3.24 13.90
C GLN A 131 -10.64 -1.75 14.25
N THR A 132 -10.37 -0.90 13.26
CA THR A 132 -9.93 0.48 13.48
C THR A 132 -10.89 1.51 12.93
N GLY A 133 -11.81 1.09 12.06
CA GLY A 133 -12.69 1.98 11.31
C GLY A 133 -11.98 2.75 10.19
N LEU A 134 -10.67 2.56 9.98
CA LEU A 134 -9.94 3.29 8.93
C LEU A 134 -10.36 2.81 7.53
N PRO A 135 -10.52 3.72 6.56
CA PRO A 135 -10.82 3.33 5.19
C PRO A 135 -9.62 2.64 4.52
N ILE A 136 -9.91 1.82 3.51
CA ILE A 136 -8.95 1.17 2.63
C ILE A 136 -8.91 1.90 1.31
N SER A 137 -7.71 2.25 0.85
CA SER A 137 -7.46 2.90 -0.43
C SER A 137 -6.56 2.04 -1.30
N LEU A 138 -6.96 1.84 -2.55
CA LEU A 138 -6.26 0.94 -3.47
C LEU A 138 -5.18 1.71 -4.25
N GLY A 139 -3.91 1.50 -3.93
CA GLY A 139 -2.79 2.08 -4.64
C GLY A 139 -2.30 1.17 -5.76
N PHE A 140 -2.04 1.73 -6.94
CA PHE A 140 -1.65 0.94 -8.11
C PHE A 140 -0.46 1.51 -8.87
N VAL A 141 0.18 0.60 -9.61
CA VAL A 141 1.17 0.90 -10.63
C VAL A 141 0.79 0.10 -11.87
N ASP A 142 0.77 0.75 -13.02
CA ASP A 142 0.53 0.12 -14.31
C ASP A 142 1.64 0.49 -15.30
N GLY A 143 2.55 -0.46 -15.51
CA GLY A 143 3.68 -0.33 -16.45
C GLY A 143 3.25 -0.03 -17.88
N PRO A 144 2.29 -0.77 -18.47
CA PRO A 144 1.83 -0.56 -19.84
C PRO A 144 1.33 0.87 -20.11
N SER A 145 0.43 1.41 -19.27
CA SER A 145 -0.07 2.78 -19.43
C SER A 145 0.86 3.84 -18.84
N ARG A 146 1.90 3.44 -18.10
CA ARG A 146 2.78 4.31 -17.30
C ARG A 146 2.00 5.20 -16.35
N THR A 147 0.97 4.64 -15.72
CA THR A 147 0.18 5.33 -14.72
C THR A 147 0.43 4.73 -13.35
N LEU A 148 0.42 5.58 -12.34
CA LEU A 148 0.48 5.17 -10.94
C LEU A 148 -0.40 6.10 -10.14
N GLY A 149 -0.92 5.62 -9.02
CA GLY A 149 -1.90 6.44 -8.33
C GLY A 149 -2.73 5.71 -7.30
N MET A 150 -3.81 6.39 -6.94
CA MET A 150 -4.83 5.89 -6.04
C MET A 150 -6.12 5.62 -6.80
N GLY A 151 -6.70 4.48 -6.51
CA GLY A 151 -8.04 4.08 -6.90
C GLY A 151 -9.06 4.44 -5.84
N PRO A 152 -10.18 3.70 -5.78
CA PRO A 152 -11.24 3.97 -4.83
C PRO A 152 -10.77 3.79 -3.39
N THR A 153 -11.40 4.57 -2.52
CA THR A 153 -11.33 4.45 -1.06
C THR A 153 -12.66 3.91 -0.56
N PHE A 154 -12.64 2.87 0.27
CA PHE A 154 -13.84 2.23 0.78
C PHE A 154 -13.68 1.75 2.22
N HIS A 155 -14.78 1.58 2.92
CA HIS A 155 -14.82 0.85 4.19
C HIS A 155 -15.36 -0.57 3.91
N PRO A 156 -14.75 -1.61 4.51
CA PRO A 156 -15.31 -2.95 4.46
C PRO A 156 -16.77 -2.97 4.89
N THR A 157 -17.62 -3.56 4.06
CA THR A 157 -19.06 -3.70 4.34
C THR A 157 -19.33 -4.84 5.32
N GLY A 158 -18.39 -5.78 5.42
CA GLY A 158 -18.57 -7.04 6.15
C GLY A 158 -18.88 -8.21 5.21
N ASP A 159 -19.40 -7.94 4.01
CA ASP A 159 -19.47 -8.93 2.93
C ASP A 159 -18.12 -8.98 2.21
N VAL A 160 -17.27 -9.91 2.66
CA VAL A 160 -15.90 -10.07 2.15
C VAL A 160 -15.89 -10.33 0.65
N ARG A 161 -16.89 -11.04 0.10
CA ARG A 161 -16.92 -11.34 -1.34
C ARG A 161 -17.24 -10.10 -2.14
N ALA A 162 -18.30 -9.40 -1.78
CA ALA A 162 -18.70 -8.17 -2.48
C ALA A 162 -17.58 -7.12 -2.46
N ASP A 163 -16.92 -6.98 -1.30
CA ASP A 163 -15.78 -6.06 -1.16
C ASP A 163 -14.61 -6.50 -2.05
N MET A 164 -14.27 -7.79 -2.06
CA MET A 164 -13.16 -8.31 -2.88
C MET A 164 -13.49 -8.34 -4.38
N ASP A 165 -14.76 -8.48 -4.78
CA ASP A 165 -15.20 -8.33 -6.18
C ASP A 165 -14.95 -6.92 -6.69
N MET A 166 -15.24 -5.89 -5.87
CA MET A 166 -14.93 -4.50 -6.21
C MET A 166 -13.41 -4.28 -6.31
N VAL A 167 -12.63 -4.86 -5.40
CA VAL A 167 -11.15 -4.83 -5.46
C VAL A 167 -10.64 -5.50 -6.74
N ARG A 168 -11.16 -6.69 -7.11
CA ARG A 168 -10.79 -7.38 -8.34
C ARG A 168 -11.13 -6.58 -9.58
N ALA A 169 -12.34 -6.02 -9.64
CA ALA A 169 -12.79 -5.19 -10.75
C ALA A 169 -11.86 -3.98 -10.95
N PHE A 170 -11.42 -3.34 -9.86
CA PHE A 170 -10.47 -2.23 -9.92
C PHE A 170 -9.08 -2.65 -10.44
N TYR A 171 -8.56 -3.79 -10.00
CA TYR A 171 -7.23 -4.27 -10.41
C TYR A 171 -7.23 -5.05 -11.73
N ALA A 172 -8.39 -5.31 -12.35
CA ALA A 172 -8.53 -6.12 -13.55
C ALA A 172 -7.59 -5.67 -14.69
N ASP A 173 -7.46 -4.36 -14.89
CA ASP A 173 -6.64 -3.73 -15.93
C ASP A 173 -5.28 -3.19 -15.41
N LYS A 174 -4.89 -3.51 -14.17
CA LYS A 174 -3.64 -3.06 -13.56
C LYS A 174 -2.62 -4.19 -13.57
N HIS A 175 -1.46 -3.92 -14.18
CA HIS A 175 -0.47 -4.97 -14.47
C HIS A 175 0.77 -4.92 -13.58
N GLY A 176 0.99 -3.86 -12.81
CA GLY A 176 2.25 -3.69 -12.08
C GLY A 176 3.43 -3.42 -13.03
N VAL A 177 4.64 -3.58 -12.50
CA VAL A 177 5.90 -3.44 -13.27
C VAL A 177 6.26 -4.73 -13.99
N ARG A 178 5.95 -5.90 -13.41
CA ARG A 178 6.15 -7.24 -14.01
C ARG A 178 4.82 -8.02 -14.02
N PRO A 179 4.03 -7.93 -15.11
CA PRO A 179 2.68 -8.50 -15.17
C PRO A 179 2.61 -10.00 -14.86
N GLU A 180 3.64 -10.76 -15.20
CA GLU A 180 3.73 -12.21 -14.98
C GLU A 180 3.68 -12.63 -13.50
N ASN A 181 3.99 -11.71 -12.57
CA ASN A 181 4.00 -11.96 -11.13
C ASN A 181 2.70 -11.54 -10.43
N ARG A 182 1.69 -11.04 -11.17
CA ARG A 182 0.44 -10.59 -10.55
C ARG A 182 -0.28 -11.73 -9.85
N THR A 183 -0.63 -11.50 -8.59
CA THR A 183 -1.55 -12.34 -7.82
C THR A 183 -2.95 -11.74 -7.91
N GLU A 184 -3.94 -12.56 -8.26
CA GLU A 184 -5.33 -12.12 -8.30
C GLU A 184 -5.80 -11.67 -6.89
N PRO A 185 -6.52 -10.55 -6.75
CA PRO A 185 -7.06 -10.10 -5.46
C PRO A 185 -8.11 -11.06 -4.92
N ARG A 186 -7.68 -12.06 -4.15
CA ARG A 186 -8.57 -13.06 -3.55
C ARG A 186 -8.18 -13.34 -2.11
N LEU A 187 -9.12 -13.31 -1.19
CA LEU A 187 -8.95 -13.71 0.21
C LEU A 187 -9.49 -15.13 0.42
N ARG A 188 -8.90 -15.87 1.38
CA ARG A 188 -9.39 -17.22 1.74
C ARG A 188 -10.76 -17.16 2.41
N GLU A 189 -11.04 -16.07 3.11
CA GLU A 189 -12.30 -15.78 3.77
C GLU A 189 -13.50 -15.75 2.82
N GLU A 190 -13.27 -15.53 1.52
CA GLU A 190 -14.32 -15.62 0.49
C GLU A 190 -14.85 -17.04 0.32
N ASP A 191 -14.04 -18.05 0.60
CA ASP A 191 -14.39 -19.46 0.42
C ASP A 191 -15.07 -20.07 1.66
N VAL A 192 -14.87 -19.45 2.84
CA VAL A 192 -15.42 -19.94 4.12
C VAL A 192 -16.94 -19.79 4.17
N ALA A 193 -17.50 -18.76 3.52
CA ALA A 193 -18.95 -18.54 3.47
C ALA A 193 -19.71 -19.48 2.51
N LEU A 194 -19.05 -20.47 1.87
CA LEU A 194 -19.70 -21.53 1.08
C LEU A 194 -19.91 -22.84 1.86
N GLY A 195 -19.48 -22.88 3.13
CA GLY A 195 -19.39 -24.11 3.92
C GLY A 195 -20.47 -24.33 4.98
N ASP A 196 -21.49 -23.47 5.06
CA ASP A 196 -22.63 -23.61 5.99
C ASP A 196 -23.92 -24.01 5.27
#